data_AF-A0A5C3QRB0-F1
#
_entry.id   AF-A0A5C3QRB0-F1
#
_cell.length_a   1.000
_cell.length_b   1.000
_cell.length_c   1.000
_cell.angle_alpha   90.00
_cell.angle_beta   90.00
_cell.angle_gamma   90.00
#
_symmetry.space_group_name_H-M   'P 1'
#
loop_
_entity.id
_entity.type
_entity.pdbx_description
1 polymer ?
#
loop_
_entity_poly.entity_id
_entity_poly.type
_entity_poly.pdbx_seq_one_letter_code
_entity_poly.pdbx_strand_id
1 'polypeptide(L)'
;MVDYYEYNTSRGNSRGQVEHHADLWTRPKQKNKPHRATALLSHASPNPPLTLNPEEELAAVSSHLAALAQNVIPPHVDPSRMIDPQLVLDFDVAAGKRSEEELKVLVQQTWEHNPVVVYCKHYSPQSRSLRNILSKLDIQPPPTIFEVDVRPDSEVLMPLIARVINAVFAVQSSSDHDSDGTEDGASSPPASSLNPFPLPALLIGGKVISGGDVELVDRLLENGKLKEMMREAGAEVKDAKKKKKGRR
;
A
#
# COMPACT_ATOMS: atom_id res chain seq x y z
N MET A 1 -18.45 41.72 -24.78
CA MET A 1 -17.78 41.59 -26.08
C MET A 1 -17.11 40.21 -26.06
N VAL A 2 -17.90 39.16 -26.30
CA VAL A 2 -17.84 38.21 -27.46
C VAL A 2 -16.43 37.58 -27.60
N ASP A 3 -16.23 36.25 -27.59
CA ASP A 3 -16.96 35.22 -28.32
C ASP A 3 -16.99 33.83 -27.65
N TYR A 4 -18.12 33.15 -27.86
CA TYR A 4 -18.37 31.72 -27.68
C TYR A 4 -17.68 30.93 -28.82
N TYR A 5 -17.19 29.73 -28.53
CA TYR A 5 -16.95 28.71 -29.58
C TYR A 5 -17.91 27.53 -29.37
N GLU A 6 -18.98 27.52 -30.17
CA GLU A 6 -19.73 26.32 -30.52
C GLU A 6 -19.02 25.62 -31.69
N TYR A 7 -18.86 24.30 -31.61
CA TYR A 7 -18.68 23.46 -32.79
C TYR A 7 -19.70 22.32 -32.76
N ASN A 8 -20.73 22.48 -33.59
CA ASN A 8 -21.59 21.43 -34.08
C ASN A 8 -20.87 20.64 -35.18
N THR A 9 -21.00 19.31 -35.22
CA THR A 9 -21.40 18.64 -36.47
C THR A 9 -21.91 17.21 -36.28
N SER A 10 -23.20 17.06 -36.63
CA SER A 10 -23.87 15.81 -36.97
C SER A 10 -23.18 15.06 -38.11
N ARG A 11 -23.08 13.74 -38.00
CA ARG A 11 -23.16 12.82 -39.13
C ARG A 11 -23.94 11.56 -38.74
N GLY A 12 -25.13 11.45 -39.29
CA GLY A 12 -25.88 10.20 -39.33
C GLY A 12 -25.22 9.21 -40.28
N ASN A 13 -25.50 7.93 -40.07
CA ASN A 13 -25.35 6.94 -41.12
C ASN A 13 -26.52 5.95 -41.12
N SER A 14 -26.86 5.60 -42.34
CA SER A 14 -28.06 4.98 -42.87
C SER A 14 -28.21 3.49 -42.59
N ARG A 15 -29.48 3.13 -42.38
CA ARG A 15 -30.20 1.99 -42.98
C ARG A 15 -29.38 1.09 -43.92
N GLY A 16 -29.29 -0.18 -43.54
CA GLY A 16 -29.08 -1.32 -44.43
C GLY A 16 -30.02 -2.45 -44.03
N GLN A 17 -31.22 -2.46 -44.60
CA GLN A 17 -32.08 -3.65 -44.69
C GLN A 17 -31.46 -4.61 -45.70
N VAL A 18 -31.30 -5.87 -45.32
CA VAL A 18 -31.28 -6.99 -46.28
C VAL A 18 -32.08 -8.14 -45.65
N GLU A 19 -33.27 -8.36 -46.19
CA GLU A 19 -34.07 -9.57 -45.98
C GLU A 19 -33.50 -10.74 -46.80
N HIS A 20 -34.11 -11.92 -46.62
CA HIS A 20 -33.87 -13.21 -47.28
C HIS A 20 -32.90 -14.16 -46.57
N HIS A 21 -33.44 -15.08 -45.76
CA HIS A 21 -33.67 -16.44 -46.24
C HIS A 21 -34.51 -17.23 -45.23
N ALA A 22 -35.71 -17.62 -45.65
CA ALA A 22 -36.51 -18.61 -44.99
C ALA A 22 -35.95 -19.99 -45.39
N ASP A 23 -35.35 -20.70 -44.44
CA ASP A 23 -35.09 -22.13 -44.60
C ASP A 23 -35.69 -22.91 -43.43
N LEU A 24 -36.65 -23.74 -43.84
CA LEU A 24 -37.45 -24.66 -43.07
C LEU A 24 -36.56 -25.75 -42.49
N TRP A 25 -36.29 -25.68 -41.19
CA TRP A 25 -35.90 -26.86 -40.42
C TRP A 25 -36.92 -27.11 -39.31
N THR A 26 -37.71 -28.15 -39.53
CA THR A 26 -38.66 -28.74 -38.59
C THR A 26 -37.95 -29.15 -37.29
N ARG A 27 -38.22 -28.39 -36.22
CA ARG A 27 -37.85 -28.73 -34.84
C ARG A 27 -38.67 -29.92 -34.33
N PRO A 28 -38.07 -31.04 -33.90
CA PRO A 28 -38.80 -32.06 -33.15
C PRO A 28 -39.21 -31.50 -31.78
N LYS A 29 -40.48 -31.74 -31.40
CA LYS A 29 -41.03 -31.37 -30.09
C LYS A 29 -40.26 -32.07 -28.97
N GLN A 30 -39.32 -31.36 -28.35
CA GLN A 30 -38.74 -31.77 -27.08
C GLN A 30 -39.81 -31.64 -25.99
N LYS A 31 -40.17 -32.77 -25.38
CA LYS A 31 -41.04 -32.84 -24.21
C LYS A 31 -40.38 -32.08 -23.06
N ASN A 32 -40.97 -30.96 -22.66
CA ASN A 32 -40.61 -30.22 -21.44
C ASN A 32 -40.73 -31.16 -20.24
N LYS A 33 -39.60 -31.65 -19.74
CA LYS A 33 -39.50 -32.18 -18.38
C LYS A 33 -39.49 -30.97 -17.44
N PRO A 34 -40.26 -30.96 -16.34
CA PRO A 34 -40.17 -29.88 -15.37
C PRO A 34 -38.73 -29.84 -14.87
N HIS A 35 -38.05 -28.71 -15.08
CA HIS A 35 -36.78 -28.43 -14.43
C HIS A 35 -37.06 -28.40 -12.93
N ARG A 36 -36.85 -29.54 -12.30
CA ARG A 36 -36.69 -29.70 -10.86
C ARG A 36 -35.64 -28.66 -10.47
N ALA A 37 -36.08 -27.64 -9.75
CA ALA A 37 -35.23 -26.63 -9.16
C ALA A 37 -34.24 -27.33 -8.23
N THR A 38 -33.08 -27.70 -8.77
CA THR A 38 -31.90 -28.01 -7.99
C THR A 38 -31.35 -26.67 -7.52
N ALA A 39 -31.92 -26.20 -6.43
CA ALA A 39 -31.21 -25.37 -5.46
C ALA A 39 -29.97 -26.17 -5.02
N LEU A 40 -28.90 -26.10 -5.81
CA LEU A 40 -27.56 -26.35 -5.32
C LEU A 40 -27.16 -25.06 -4.61
N LEU A 41 -27.69 -24.90 -3.39
CA LEU A 41 -27.05 -24.14 -2.34
C LEU A 41 -25.64 -24.72 -2.24
N SER A 42 -24.68 -24.06 -2.88
CA SER A 42 -23.28 -24.26 -2.61
C SER A 42 -23.08 -23.84 -1.16
N HIS A 43 -23.09 -24.83 -0.26
CA HIS A 43 -22.49 -24.70 1.05
C HIS A 43 -20.98 -24.53 0.82
N ALA A 44 -20.58 -23.33 0.42
CA ALA A 44 -19.22 -22.89 0.53
C ALA A 44 -18.90 -22.96 2.02
N SER A 45 -18.05 -23.90 2.41
CA SER A 45 -17.51 -23.95 3.75
C SER A 45 -16.99 -22.55 4.08
N PRO A 46 -17.41 -21.93 5.20
CA PRO A 46 -16.92 -20.62 5.58
C PRO A 46 -15.43 -20.76 5.86
N ASN A 47 -14.60 -20.42 4.87
CA ASN A 47 -13.17 -20.33 5.08
C ASN A 47 -12.93 -19.28 6.17
N PRO A 48 -11.99 -19.53 7.10
CA PRO A 48 -11.66 -18.54 8.10
C PRO A 48 -11.23 -17.24 7.41
N PRO A 49 -11.66 -16.07 7.92
CA PRO A 49 -11.27 -14.80 7.34
C PRO A 49 -9.75 -14.62 7.44
N LEU A 50 -9.14 -14.13 6.36
CA LEU A 50 -7.72 -13.78 6.33
C LEU A 50 -7.45 -12.75 7.44
N THR A 51 -6.52 -13.04 8.33
CA THR A 51 -6.11 -12.14 9.41
C THR A 51 -4.71 -11.64 9.10
N LEU A 52 -4.54 -10.33 8.98
CA LEU A 52 -3.23 -9.72 8.72
C LEU A 52 -2.42 -9.68 10.02
N ASN A 53 -1.11 -9.70 9.92
CA ASN A 53 -0.23 -9.19 10.98
C ASN A 53 0.11 -7.70 10.71
N PRO A 54 0.75 -6.97 11.64
CA PRO A 54 1.09 -5.56 11.43
C PRO A 54 1.97 -5.27 10.21
N GLU A 55 2.89 -6.17 9.85
CA GLU A 55 3.78 -6.00 8.70
C GLU A 55 3.03 -6.22 7.38
N GLU A 56 2.17 -7.24 7.33
CA GLU A 56 1.27 -7.52 6.22
C GLU A 56 0.26 -6.39 6.01
N GLU A 57 -0.31 -5.87 7.11
CA GLU A 57 -1.19 -4.71 7.07
C GLU A 57 -0.48 -3.47 6.52
N LEU A 58 0.75 -3.20 6.97
CA LEU A 58 1.56 -2.09 6.48
C LEU A 58 1.87 -2.22 4.98
N ALA A 59 2.22 -3.42 4.53
CA ALA A 59 2.47 -3.70 3.13
C ALA A 59 1.20 -3.55 2.29
N ALA A 60 0.06 -4.11 2.73
CA ALA A 60 -1.21 -4.00 2.05
C ALA A 60 -1.66 -2.54 1.90
N VAL A 61 -1.58 -1.75 2.97
CA VAL A 61 -1.90 -0.32 2.94
C VAL A 61 -0.93 0.44 2.04
N SER A 62 0.37 0.16 2.11
CA SER A 62 1.38 0.82 1.26
C SER A 62 1.15 0.50 -0.23
N SER A 63 0.86 -0.76 -0.55
CA SER A 63 0.53 -1.22 -1.91
C SER A 63 -0.72 -0.53 -2.43
N HIS A 64 -1.79 -0.52 -1.63
CA HIS A 64 -3.04 0.15 -1.96
C HIS A 64 -2.82 1.64 -2.27
N LEU A 65 -2.07 2.35 -1.42
CA LEU A 65 -1.78 3.78 -1.63
C LEU A 65 -0.85 4.04 -2.82
N ALA A 66 0.09 3.13 -3.11
CA ALA A 66 1.01 3.24 -4.23
C ALA A 66 0.36 2.92 -5.57
N ALA A 67 -0.64 2.04 -5.59
CA ALA A 67 -1.26 1.55 -6.83
C ALA A 67 -1.93 2.66 -7.64
N LEU A 68 -2.71 3.54 -6.98
CA LEU A 68 -3.34 4.69 -7.63
C LEU A 68 -3.43 5.88 -6.67
N ALA A 69 -3.15 7.09 -7.17
CA ALA A 69 -3.24 8.32 -6.38
C ALA A 69 -4.65 8.61 -5.81
N GLN A 70 -5.68 8.07 -6.47
CA GLN A 70 -7.10 8.20 -6.07
C GLN A 70 -7.56 7.14 -5.07
N ASN A 71 -6.71 6.17 -4.71
CA ASN A 71 -7.04 5.20 -3.68
C ASN A 71 -7.11 5.90 -2.34
N VAL A 72 -8.22 5.73 -1.63
CA VAL A 72 -8.60 6.47 -0.43
C VAL A 72 -9.21 5.48 0.56
N ILE A 73 -8.78 5.54 1.82
CA ILE A 73 -9.36 4.75 2.89
C ILE A 73 -10.75 5.30 3.23
N PRO A 74 -11.81 4.47 3.21
CA PRO A 74 -13.15 4.96 3.50
C PRO A 74 -13.27 5.57 4.90
N PRO A 75 -14.05 6.66 5.08
CA PRO A 75 -14.14 7.38 6.35
C PRO A 75 -14.80 6.59 7.49
N HIS A 76 -15.46 5.47 7.19
CA HIS A 76 -16.11 4.61 8.17
C HIS A 76 -15.17 3.56 8.78
N VAL A 77 -13.92 3.46 8.30
CA VAL A 77 -12.92 2.55 8.86
C VAL A 77 -12.46 3.07 10.22
N ASP A 78 -12.50 2.22 11.24
CA ASP A 78 -11.98 2.53 12.58
C ASP A 78 -10.45 2.34 12.60
N PRO A 79 -9.65 3.41 12.71
CA PRO A 79 -8.19 3.33 12.68
C PRO A 79 -7.59 2.64 13.91
N SER A 80 -8.37 2.46 14.98
CA SER A 80 -7.95 1.78 16.21
C SER A 80 -7.90 0.26 16.05
N ARG A 81 -8.51 -0.27 14.99
CA ARG A 81 -8.58 -1.70 14.68
C ARG A 81 -7.74 -2.00 13.44
N MET A 82 -7.47 -3.28 13.28
CA MET A 82 -6.91 -3.79 12.03
C MET A 82 -7.86 -3.48 10.87
N ILE A 83 -7.30 -3.02 9.77
CA ILE A 83 -8.08 -2.74 8.57
C ILE A 83 -8.66 -4.04 8.01
N ASP A 84 -9.90 -3.96 7.51
CA ASP A 84 -10.50 -5.07 6.78
C ASP A 84 -9.65 -5.36 5.52
N PRO A 85 -9.10 -6.58 5.36
CA PRO A 85 -8.25 -6.90 4.21
C PRO A 85 -8.95 -6.68 2.87
N GLN A 86 -10.29 -6.78 2.81
CA GLN A 86 -11.06 -6.54 1.58
C GLN A 86 -11.00 -5.09 1.08
N LEU A 87 -10.64 -4.14 1.94
CA LEU A 87 -10.57 -2.73 1.57
C LEU A 87 -9.24 -2.37 0.89
N VAL A 88 -8.18 -3.14 1.16
CA VAL A 88 -6.81 -2.83 0.72
C VAL A 88 -6.23 -3.86 -0.24
N LEU A 89 -6.69 -5.11 -0.19
CA LEU A 89 -6.27 -6.18 -1.08
C LEU A 89 -7.14 -6.22 -2.34
N ASP A 90 -6.53 -6.53 -3.48
CA ASP A 90 -7.18 -6.61 -4.79
C ASP A 90 -7.60 -8.04 -5.19
N PHE A 91 -7.36 -9.01 -4.32
CA PHE A 91 -7.70 -10.42 -4.51
C PHE A 91 -8.75 -10.93 -3.51
N ASP A 92 -9.28 -12.13 -3.78
CA ASP A 92 -10.32 -12.74 -2.96
C ASP A 92 -9.76 -13.29 -1.64
N VAL A 93 -10.01 -12.57 -0.55
CA VAL A 93 -9.59 -12.96 0.80
C VAL A 93 -10.28 -14.22 1.32
N ALA A 94 -11.44 -14.59 0.76
CA ALA A 94 -12.21 -15.76 1.17
C ALA A 94 -11.71 -17.07 0.55
N ALA A 95 -10.67 -17.02 -0.30
CA ALA A 95 -10.10 -18.18 -0.97
C ALA A 95 -9.27 -19.12 -0.05
N GLY A 96 -9.26 -18.88 1.27
CA GLY A 96 -8.60 -19.73 2.26
C GLY A 96 -7.08 -19.76 2.06
N LYS A 97 -6.46 -20.94 1.99
CA LYS A 97 -4.99 -21.07 1.89
C LYS A 97 -4.36 -20.30 0.70
N ARG A 98 -5.11 -20.14 -0.39
CA ARG A 98 -4.65 -19.40 -1.57
C ARG A 98 -4.44 -17.91 -1.26
N SER A 99 -5.29 -17.31 -0.43
CA SER A 99 -5.18 -15.89 -0.10
C SER A 99 -3.95 -15.60 0.78
N GLU A 100 -3.52 -16.56 1.62
CA GLU A 100 -2.26 -16.46 2.37
C GLU A 100 -1.03 -16.48 1.46
N GLU A 101 -1.04 -17.30 0.40
CA GLU A 101 0.04 -17.37 -0.59
C GLU A 101 0.09 -16.08 -1.43
N GLU A 102 -1.07 -15.60 -1.87
CA GLU A 102 -1.20 -14.31 -2.59
C GLU A 102 -0.78 -13.13 -1.71
N LEU A 103 -1.10 -13.13 -0.42
CA LEU A 103 -0.65 -12.11 0.54
C LEU A 103 0.87 -12.07 0.65
N LYS A 104 1.54 -13.22 0.77
CA LYS A 104 3.02 -13.27 0.84
C LYS A 104 3.66 -12.69 -0.41
N VAL A 105 3.12 -13.03 -1.58
CA VAL A 105 3.57 -12.48 -2.86
C VAL A 105 3.34 -10.97 -2.89
N LEU A 106 2.18 -10.49 -2.45
CA LEU A 106 1.87 -9.06 -2.39
C LEU A 106 2.84 -8.30 -1.47
N VAL A 107 3.13 -8.83 -0.28
CA VAL A 107 4.07 -8.21 0.67
C VAL A 107 5.45 -8.07 0.02
N GLN A 108 5.97 -9.17 -0.57
CA GLN A 108 7.25 -9.17 -1.26
C GLN A 108 7.27 -8.16 -2.41
N GLN A 109 6.28 -8.22 -3.29
CA GLN A 109 6.17 -7.32 -4.45
C GLN A 109 6.08 -5.85 -4.04
N THR A 110 5.35 -5.56 -2.96
CA THR A 110 5.21 -4.19 -2.45
C THR A 110 6.56 -3.57 -2.16
N TRP A 111 7.42 -4.30 -1.46
CA TRP A 111 8.73 -3.81 -1.04
C TRP A 111 9.78 -3.90 -2.14
N GLU A 112 9.67 -4.84 -3.09
CA GLU A 112 10.49 -4.85 -4.30
C GLU A 112 10.24 -3.62 -5.19
N HIS A 113 8.97 -3.24 -5.36
CA HIS A 113 8.61 -2.07 -6.17
C HIS A 113 8.81 -0.74 -5.42
N ASN A 114 8.66 -0.76 -4.10
CA ASN A 114 8.78 0.41 -3.23
C ASN A 114 9.84 0.15 -2.14
N PRO A 115 11.13 0.04 -2.50
CA PRO A 115 12.19 -0.31 -1.56
C PRO A 115 12.43 0.78 -0.51
N VAL A 116 12.08 2.03 -0.82
CA VAL A 116 12.15 3.17 0.10
C VAL A 116 10.80 3.87 0.12
N VAL A 117 10.12 3.84 1.28
CA VAL A 117 8.82 4.47 1.49
C VAL A 117 8.91 5.53 2.59
N VAL A 118 8.23 6.66 2.40
CA VAL A 118 8.16 7.74 3.39
C VAL A 118 6.72 8.12 3.64
N TYR A 119 6.26 8.02 4.88
CA TYR A 119 5.02 8.66 5.34
C TYR A 119 5.35 9.99 5.99
N CYS A 120 4.74 11.09 5.57
CA CYS A 120 5.12 12.41 6.05
C CYS A 120 3.98 13.41 6.06
N LYS A 121 4.18 14.53 6.78
CA LYS A 121 3.31 15.69 6.71
C LYS A 121 3.88 16.68 5.68
N HIS A 122 3.05 17.20 4.80
CA HIS A 122 3.45 18.06 3.68
C HIS A 122 4.25 19.27 4.18
N TYR A 123 3.77 19.96 5.22
CA TYR A 123 4.39 21.20 5.72
C TYR A 123 5.41 21.02 6.87
N SER A 124 5.71 19.80 7.31
CA SER A 124 6.61 19.57 8.44
C SER A 124 8.09 19.87 8.12
N PRO A 125 8.81 20.64 8.96
CA PRO A 125 10.26 20.88 8.79
C PRO A 125 11.08 19.59 8.75
N GLN A 126 10.77 18.62 9.61
CA GLN A 126 11.44 17.31 9.63
C GLN A 126 11.20 16.56 8.32
N SER A 127 9.98 16.60 7.78
CA SER A 127 9.65 15.98 6.49
C SER A 127 10.36 16.65 5.31
N ARG A 128 10.59 17.97 5.36
CA ARG A 128 11.41 18.67 4.36
C ARG A 128 12.89 18.28 4.47
N SER A 129 13.40 18.17 5.70
CA SER A 129 14.77 17.75 5.95
C SER A 129 15.03 16.34 5.41
N LEU A 130 14.17 15.37 5.75
CA LEU A 130 14.26 14.00 5.25
C LEU A 130 14.21 13.93 3.72
N ARG A 131 13.29 14.65 3.08
CA ARG A 131 13.21 14.72 1.61
C ARG A 131 14.49 15.31 0.99
N ASN A 132 15.07 16.33 1.62
CA ASN A 132 16.33 16.91 1.17
C ASN A 132 17.48 15.90 1.28
N ILE A 133 17.56 15.13 2.37
CA ILE A 133 18.55 14.06 2.53
C ILE A 133 18.41 13.03 1.39
N LEU A 134 17.20 12.49 1.19
CA LEU A 134 16.95 11.47 0.17
C LEU A 134 17.21 11.98 -1.26
N SER A 135 16.87 13.23 -1.55
CA SER A 135 17.10 13.83 -2.88
C SER A 135 18.58 13.89 -3.30
N LYS A 136 19.52 13.82 -2.34
CA LYS A 136 20.97 13.83 -2.60
C LYS A 136 21.52 12.45 -2.95
N LEU A 137 20.75 11.38 -2.77
CA LEU A 137 21.23 9.99 -2.87
C LEU A 137 21.00 9.32 -4.23
N ASP A 138 20.38 10.01 -5.20
CA ASP A 138 20.09 9.48 -6.56
C ASP A 138 19.61 8.01 -6.52
N ILE A 139 18.57 7.78 -5.71
CA ILE A 139 18.00 6.46 -5.42
C ILE A 139 17.15 6.01 -6.60
N GLN A 140 17.32 4.76 -7.04
CA GLN A 140 16.52 4.11 -8.08
C GLN A 140 15.95 2.79 -7.57
N PRO A 141 14.63 2.55 -7.64
CA PRO A 141 13.58 3.51 -8.01
C PRO A 141 13.51 4.71 -7.04
N PRO A 142 12.91 5.84 -7.45
CA PRO A 142 12.74 7.00 -6.56
C PRO A 142 11.94 6.61 -5.31
N PRO A 143 12.19 7.24 -4.15
CA PRO A 143 11.42 6.97 -2.94
C PRO A 143 9.92 7.23 -3.13
N THR A 144 9.09 6.31 -2.66
CA THR A 144 7.63 6.46 -2.66
C THR A 144 7.22 7.29 -1.45
N ILE A 145 6.69 8.50 -1.68
CA ILE A 145 6.39 9.47 -0.62
C ILE A 145 4.88 9.67 -0.51
N PHE A 146 4.34 9.41 0.68
CA PHE A 146 2.94 9.66 1.03
C PHE A 146 2.82 10.89 1.94
N GLU A 147 2.19 11.93 1.44
CA GLU A 147 1.86 13.14 2.20
C GLU A 147 0.48 12.95 2.86
N VAL A 148 0.48 12.37 4.06
CA VAL A 148 -0.75 11.82 4.68
C VAL A 148 -1.72 12.89 5.17
N ASP A 149 -1.26 14.11 5.41
CA ASP A 149 -2.05 15.22 5.97
C ASP A 149 -2.85 16.01 4.92
N VAL A 150 -2.42 15.98 3.66
CA VAL A 150 -3.09 16.71 2.56
C VAL A 150 -4.07 15.83 1.77
N ARG A 151 -4.19 14.55 2.15
CA ARG A 151 -5.09 13.60 1.51
C ARG A 151 -6.52 13.73 2.02
N PRO A 152 -7.53 13.35 1.20
CA PRO A 152 -8.93 13.41 1.59
C PRO A 152 -9.31 12.42 2.71
N ASP A 153 -8.56 11.33 2.88
CA ASP A 153 -8.70 10.33 3.96
C ASP A 153 -7.80 10.60 5.17
N SER A 154 -7.17 11.78 5.27
CA SER A 154 -6.18 12.09 6.32
C SER A 154 -6.69 11.82 7.74
N GLU A 155 -7.97 12.08 8.03
CA GLU A 155 -8.59 11.86 9.34
C GLU A 155 -8.56 10.39 9.79
N VAL A 156 -8.62 9.44 8.84
CA VAL A 156 -8.56 7.99 9.11
C VAL A 156 -7.16 7.45 8.85
N LEU A 157 -6.51 7.89 7.78
CA LEU A 157 -5.22 7.37 7.35
C LEU A 157 -4.11 7.70 8.35
N MET A 158 -4.06 8.92 8.89
CA MET A 158 -3.02 9.31 9.84
C MET A 158 -3.02 8.45 11.12
N PRO A 159 -4.14 8.30 11.85
CA PRO A 159 -4.17 7.44 13.03
C PRO A 159 -3.94 5.97 12.68
N LEU A 160 -4.42 5.50 11.53
CA LEU A 160 -4.17 4.13 11.05
C LEU A 160 -2.68 3.88 10.85
N ILE A 161 -1.99 4.72 10.08
CA ILE A 161 -0.55 4.59 9.82
C ILE A 161 0.24 4.69 11.11
N ALA A 162 -0.12 5.61 12.01
CA ALA A 162 0.53 5.72 13.31
C ALA A 162 0.40 4.42 14.13
N ARG A 163 -0.79 3.80 14.16
CA ARG A 163 -1.01 2.52 14.83
C ARG A 163 -0.17 1.41 14.21
N VAL A 164 -0.25 1.24 12.89
CA VAL A 164 0.41 0.14 12.18
C VAL A 164 1.93 0.24 12.32
N ILE A 165 2.50 1.43 12.11
CA ILE A 165 3.95 1.63 12.23
C ILE A 165 4.43 1.40 13.67
N ASN A 166 3.68 1.86 14.67
CA ASN A 166 3.99 1.56 16.08
C ASN A 166 4.03 0.06 16.35
N ALA A 167 3.03 -0.67 15.84
CA ALA A 167 2.96 -2.12 16.01
C ALA A 167 4.13 -2.85 15.33
N VAL A 168 4.49 -2.45 14.10
CA VAL A 168 5.64 -3.00 13.38
C VAL A 168 6.95 -2.69 14.11
N PHE A 169 7.13 -1.46 14.60
CA PHE A 169 8.33 -1.06 15.33
C PHE A 169 8.50 -1.84 16.65
N ALA A 170 7.40 -2.12 17.35
CA ALA A 170 7.42 -2.93 18.56
C ALA A 170 7.85 -4.38 18.27
N VAL A 171 7.36 -4.97 17.17
CA VAL A 171 7.77 -6.31 16.74
C VAL A 171 9.27 -6.34 16.40
N GLN A 172 9.76 -5.36 15.64
CA GLN A 172 11.19 -5.26 15.26
C GLN A 172 12.12 -5.11 16.46
N SER A 173 11.69 -4.37 17.49
CA SER A 173 12.50 -4.17 18.70
C SER A 173 12.62 -5.44 19.55
N SER A 174 11.70 -6.39 19.40
CA SER A 174 11.71 -7.64 20.18
C SER A 174 12.63 -8.72 19.62
N SER A 175 12.97 -8.68 18.32
CA SER A 175 13.81 -9.69 17.68
C SER A 175 15.32 -9.53 17.91
N ASP A 176 15.77 -8.38 18.42
CA ASP A 176 17.20 -8.05 18.58
C ASP A 176 17.79 -8.46 19.95
N HIS A 177 17.04 -9.21 20.79
CA HIS A 177 17.43 -9.49 22.18
C HIS A 177 17.31 -10.95 22.63
N ASP A 178 17.79 -11.90 21.81
CA ASP A 178 18.00 -13.30 22.22
C ASP A 178 19.49 -13.58 22.53
N SER A 179 20.02 -12.98 23.60
CA SER A 179 21.23 -13.50 24.29
C SER A 179 21.54 -12.75 25.61
N ASP A 180 20.72 -12.88 26.65
CA ASP A 180 21.22 -13.11 28.02
C ASP A 180 20.06 -13.49 28.94
N GLY A 181 20.20 -14.62 29.62
CA GLY A 181 19.18 -15.11 30.55
C GLY A 181 19.33 -14.41 31.89
N THR A 182 18.47 -13.43 32.17
CA THR A 182 18.12 -13.04 33.55
C THR A 182 16.68 -12.53 33.54
N GLU A 183 15.76 -13.43 33.85
CA GLU A 183 14.37 -13.11 34.16
C GLU A 183 14.32 -12.48 35.56
N ASP A 184 14.02 -11.18 35.65
CA ASP A 184 13.50 -10.60 36.88
C ASP A 184 12.69 -9.34 36.57
N GLY A 185 11.42 -9.33 37.00
CA GLY A 185 10.67 -8.10 37.26
C GLY A 185 9.71 -7.64 36.17
N ALA A 186 8.51 -8.21 36.19
CA ALA A 186 7.32 -7.76 35.48
C ALA A 186 7.11 -6.24 35.61
N SER A 187 7.47 -5.51 34.55
CA SER A 187 7.04 -4.14 34.32
C SER A 187 6.01 -4.18 33.21
N SER A 188 4.73 -4.17 33.59
CA SER A 188 3.62 -4.06 32.64
C SER A 188 3.88 -2.88 31.68
N PRO A 189 3.78 -3.06 30.36
CA PRO A 189 3.91 -1.93 29.44
C PRO A 189 2.77 -0.94 29.74
N PRO A 190 3.04 0.37 29.82
CA PRO A 190 2.00 1.35 30.04
C PRO A 190 1.06 1.36 28.83
N ALA A 191 -0.09 0.70 28.98
CA ALA A 191 -1.24 0.96 28.17
C ALA A 191 -1.55 2.46 28.29
N SER A 192 -1.77 3.13 27.15
CA SER A 192 -2.25 4.52 27.08
C SER A 192 -1.17 5.60 27.13
N SER A 193 -0.42 5.74 26.04
CA SER A 193 -0.37 7.07 25.43
C SER A 193 -0.49 6.91 23.92
N LEU A 194 -1.62 7.36 23.39
CA LEU A 194 -1.88 7.63 21.97
C LEU A 194 -0.95 8.75 21.49
N ASN A 195 0.35 8.63 21.72
CA ASN A 195 1.31 9.51 21.10
C ASN A 195 1.34 9.08 19.63
N PRO A 196 0.81 9.92 18.71
CA PRO A 196 0.86 9.58 17.30
C PRO A 196 2.32 9.34 16.94
N PHE A 197 2.61 8.21 16.30
CA PHE A 197 3.97 7.88 15.87
C PHE A 197 4.56 9.09 15.13
N PRO A 198 5.78 9.55 15.48
CA PRO A 198 6.24 10.82 15.00
C PRO A 198 6.51 10.71 13.48
N LEU A 199 5.94 11.66 12.72
CA LEU A 199 6.18 11.75 11.28
C LEU A 199 7.28 12.80 11.02
N PRO A 200 8.19 12.58 10.06
CA PRO A 200 8.13 11.56 9.00
C PRO A 200 8.55 10.15 9.44
N ALA A 201 7.88 9.12 8.93
CA ALA A 201 8.34 7.74 9.03
C ALA A 201 9.10 7.33 7.77
N LEU A 202 10.34 6.85 7.93
CA LEU A 202 11.14 6.27 6.84
C LEU A 202 11.13 4.76 6.94
N LEU A 203 10.74 4.10 5.85
CA LEU A 203 10.73 2.64 5.72
C LEU A 203 11.69 2.21 4.62
N ILE A 204 12.43 1.13 4.86
CA ILE A 204 13.33 0.51 3.89
C ILE A 204 13.06 -1.00 3.87
N GLY A 205 12.62 -1.53 2.71
CA GLY A 205 12.28 -2.95 2.57
C GLY A 205 11.22 -3.43 3.58
N GLY A 206 10.24 -2.58 3.89
CA GLY A 206 9.21 -2.85 4.90
C GLY A 206 9.64 -2.64 6.36
N LYS A 207 10.92 -2.36 6.64
CA LYS A 207 11.43 -2.10 7.98
C LYS A 207 11.34 -0.63 8.36
N VAL A 208 10.96 -0.32 9.59
CA VAL A 208 10.80 1.06 10.07
C VAL A 208 12.17 1.55 10.57
N ILE A 209 12.75 2.51 9.87
CA ILE A 209 14.11 3.01 10.15
C ILE A 209 14.08 4.24 11.05
N SER A 210 13.10 5.11 10.86
CA SER A 210 12.95 6.33 11.65
C SER A 210 11.47 6.67 11.81
N GLY A 211 11.10 7.07 13.04
CA GLY A 211 9.82 7.67 13.38
C GLY A 211 9.99 9.11 13.81
N GLY A 212 10.28 9.99 12.85
CA GLY A 212 10.47 11.43 13.06
C GLY A 212 11.87 11.84 13.53
N ASP A 213 12.74 10.88 13.86
CA ASP A 213 14.14 11.14 14.16
C ASP A 213 14.95 11.25 12.86
N VAL A 214 15.04 12.47 12.33
CA VAL A 214 15.83 12.76 11.13
C VAL A 214 17.33 12.69 11.43
N GLU A 215 17.76 12.95 12.68
CA GLU A 215 19.17 12.87 13.08
C GLU A 215 19.68 11.43 13.02
N LEU A 216 18.84 10.45 13.37
CA LEU A 216 19.14 9.04 13.14
C LEU A 216 19.42 8.76 11.66
N VAL A 217 18.63 9.33 10.75
CA VAL A 217 18.82 9.15 9.30
C VAL A 217 20.15 9.75 8.85
N ASP A 218 20.50 10.94 9.33
CA ASP A 218 21.81 11.55 9.04
C ASP A 218 22.97 10.69 9.58
N ARG A 219 22.89 10.19 10.82
CA ARG A 219 23.91 9.28 11.39
C ARG A 219 24.08 8.00 10.57
N LEU A 220 22.96 7.41 10.13
CA LEU A 220 22.97 6.22 9.28
C LEU A 220 23.52 6.53 7.88
N LEU A 221 23.34 7.75 7.39
CA LEU A 221 23.92 8.15 6.13
C LEU A 221 25.44 8.37 6.25
N GLU A 222 25.89 9.02 7.32
CA GLU A 222 27.30 9.29 7.61
C GLU A 222 28.13 8.02 7.75
N ASN A 223 27.58 7.00 8.43
CA ASN A 223 28.25 5.70 8.57
C ASN A 223 28.05 4.76 7.36
N GLY A 224 27.30 5.18 6.34
CA GLY A 224 27.04 4.40 5.13
C GLY A 224 25.97 3.31 5.28
N LYS A 225 25.50 3.00 6.50
CA LYS A 225 24.51 1.95 6.78
C LYS A 225 23.18 2.21 6.10
N LEU A 226 22.76 3.47 5.96
CA LEU A 226 21.54 3.83 5.25
C LEU A 226 21.58 3.34 3.79
N LYS A 227 22.71 3.53 3.10
CA LYS A 227 22.88 3.10 1.71
C LYS A 227 22.94 1.58 1.58
N GLU A 228 23.55 0.91 2.55
CA GLU A 228 23.58 -0.54 2.63
C GLU A 228 22.16 -1.10 2.76
N MET A 229 21.38 -0.62 3.73
CA MET A 229 19.98 -1.02 3.92
C MET A 229 19.13 -0.78 2.66
N MET A 230 19.32 0.36 1.98
CA MET A 230 18.62 0.63 0.71
C MET A 230 18.98 -0.39 -0.38
N ARG A 231 20.26 -0.76 -0.51
CA ARG A 231 20.71 -1.76 -1.50
C ARG A 231 20.20 -3.15 -1.19
N GLU A 232 20.21 -3.53 0.08
CA GLU A 232 19.63 -4.81 0.53
C GLU A 232 18.13 -4.89 0.24
N ALA A 233 17.42 -3.77 0.36
CA ALA A 233 16.00 -3.67 0.00
C ALA A 233 15.75 -3.63 -1.52
N GLY A 234 16.79 -3.61 -2.36
CA GLY A 234 16.67 -3.61 -3.82
C GLY A 234 16.76 -2.23 -4.48
N ALA A 235 17.06 -1.17 -3.73
CA ALA A 235 17.30 0.15 -4.31
C ALA A 235 18.76 0.35 -4.73
N GLU A 236 18.98 0.87 -5.94
CA GLU A 236 20.29 1.34 -6.36
C GLU A 236 20.56 2.74 -5.80
N VAL A 237 21.65 2.91 -5.05
CA VAL A 237 22.07 4.21 -4.50
C VAL A 237 23.36 4.66 -5.15
N LYS A 238 23.29 5.72 -5.97
CA LYS A 238 24.44 6.31 -6.64
C LYS A 238 24.98 7.48 -5.83
N ASP A 239 26.29 7.51 -5.65
CA ASP A 239 26.91 8.70 -5.07
C ASP A 239 26.71 9.88 -6.02
N ALA A 240 26.11 10.97 -5.50
CA ALA A 240 25.92 12.19 -6.26
C ALA A 240 27.23 12.58 -6.95
N LYS A 241 27.25 12.52 -8.29
CA LYS A 241 28.42 12.85 -9.09
C LYS A 241 28.89 14.24 -8.65
N LYS A 242 30.08 14.32 -8.02
CA LYS A 242 30.72 15.60 -7.70
C LYS A 242 30.79 16.40 -9.00
N LYS A 243 29.92 17.41 -9.15
CA LYS A 243 29.94 18.30 -10.31
C LYS A 243 31.34 18.90 -10.36
N LYS A 244 32.12 18.50 -11.37
CA LYS A 244 33.48 19.00 -11.59
C LYS A 244 33.36 20.50 -11.78
N LYS A 245 33.78 21.28 -10.77
CA LYS A 245 33.67 22.74 -10.75
C LYS A 245 34.49 23.27 -11.92
N GLY A 246 33.82 23.63 -13.01
CA GLY A 246 34.45 24.18 -14.20
C GLY A 246 35.17 25.46 -13.81
N ARG A 247 36.49 25.44 -13.89
CA ARG A 247 37.36 26.61 -13.74
C ARG A 247 37.19 27.43 -15.01
N ARG A 248 36.36 28.48 -14.96
CA ARG A 248 36.31 29.53 -15.99
C ARG A 248 37.39 30.55 -15.72
#